data_AF-A0A484L5T3-F1
#
_entry.id   AF-A0A484L5T3-F1
#
_cell.length_a   1.000
_cell.length_b   1.000
_cell.length_c   1.000
_cell.angle_alpha   90.00
_cell.angle_beta   90.00
_cell.angle_gamma   90.00
#
_symmetry.space_group_name_H-M   'P 1'
#
loop_
_entity.id
_entity.type
_entity.pdbx_description
1 polymer ?
#
loop_
_entity_poly.entity_id
_entity_poly.type
_entity_poly.pdbx_seq_one_letter_code
_entity_poly.pdbx_strand_id
1 'polypeptide(L)'
;MKKVGDKLIPKTEDEFDAEDITKAENYAKAINMFYCAVNPDDYRKISCCSTAKEMWDKLEVTYEGTDQVREAKIDFLSQEYEMFRMKEHEKIDDMFD
;
A
#
# COMPACT_ATOMS: atom_id res chain seq x y z
N MET A 1 8.61 -17.31 16.56
CA MET A 1 9.12 -18.63 16.07
C MET A 1 10.18 -19.13 17.03
N LYS A 2 10.29 -20.43 17.26
CA LYS A 2 11.38 -21.04 18.03
C LYS A 2 12.35 -21.77 17.09
N LYS A 3 13.63 -21.74 17.42
CA LYS A 3 14.68 -22.44 16.68
C LYS A 3 14.94 -23.79 17.33
N VAL A 4 14.67 -24.89 16.62
CA VAL A 4 14.97 -26.25 17.05
C VAL A 4 15.95 -26.85 16.04
N GLY A 5 17.24 -26.90 16.43
CA GLY A 5 18.32 -27.16 15.47
C GLY A 5 18.39 -26.06 14.40
N ASP A 6 18.39 -26.44 13.12
CA ASP A 6 18.40 -25.50 11.99
C ASP A 6 17.00 -25.12 11.50
N LYS A 7 15.93 -25.65 12.11
CA LYS A 7 14.55 -25.39 11.69
C LYS A 7 13.89 -24.33 12.57
N LEU A 8 13.21 -23.39 11.92
CA LEU A 8 12.30 -22.44 12.55
C LEU A 8 10.90 -23.04 12.59
N ILE A 9 10.33 -23.13 13.79
CA ILE A 9 8.99 -23.67 14.03
C ILE A 9 8.13 -22.55 14.62
N PRO A 10 6.85 -22.41 14.22
CA PRO A 10 5.91 -21.54 14.92
C PRO A 10 5.87 -21.90 16.41
N LYS A 11 5.88 -20.88 17.29
CA LYS A 11 5.62 -21.10 18.71
C LYS A 11 4.13 -21.40 18.87
N THR A 12 3.76 -22.28 19.79
CA THR A 12 2.36 -22.40 20.22
C THR A 12 2.02 -21.25 21.16
N GLU A 13 0.73 -20.93 21.35
CA GLU A 13 0.30 -19.83 22.24
C GLU A 13 0.84 -19.99 23.67
N ASP A 14 0.90 -21.23 24.18
CA ASP A 14 1.47 -21.56 25.50
C ASP A 14 2.98 -21.25 25.62
N GLU A 15 3.67 -21.09 24.50
CA GLU A 15 5.12 -20.82 24.43
C GLU A 15 5.43 -19.35 24.15
N PHE A 16 4.41 -18.49 24.07
CA PHE A 16 4.61 -17.07 23.80
C PHE A 16 5.28 -16.37 24.97
N ASP A 17 6.31 -15.60 24.67
CA ASP A 17 6.90 -14.67 25.61
C ASP A 17 6.17 -13.31 25.56
N ALA A 18 6.57 -12.39 26.45
CA ALA A 18 5.97 -11.06 26.51
C ALA A 18 6.14 -10.27 25.19
N GLU A 19 7.19 -10.53 24.42
CA GLU A 19 7.44 -9.89 23.13
C GLU A 19 6.49 -10.42 22.06
N ASP A 20 6.29 -11.75 21.99
CA ASP A 20 5.32 -12.38 21.09
C ASP A 20 3.89 -11.86 21.35
N ILE A 21 3.49 -11.77 22.63
CA ILE A 21 2.18 -11.24 23.02
C ILE A 21 2.04 -9.77 22.58
N THR A 22 3.02 -8.93 22.90
CA THR A 22 3.02 -7.51 22.51
C THR A 22 2.93 -7.35 20.99
N LYS A 23 3.63 -8.20 20.24
CA LYS A 23 3.60 -8.20 18.79
C LYS A 23 2.21 -8.58 18.27
N ALA A 24 1.59 -9.64 18.80
CA ALA A 24 0.24 -10.05 18.43
C ALA A 24 -0.80 -8.96 18.73
N GLU A 25 -0.71 -8.31 19.90
CA GLU A 25 -1.56 -7.18 20.24
C GLU A 25 -1.39 -6.00 19.27
N ASN A 26 -0.16 -5.68 18.91
CA ASN A 26 0.12 -4.59 17.96
C ASN A 26 -0.44 -4.91 16.56
N TYR A 27 -0.35 -6.17 16.12
CA TYR A 27 -0.99 -6.59 14.87
C TYR A 27 -2.52 -6.46 14.93
N ALA A 28 -3.15 -6.90 16.02
CA ALA A 28 -4.59 -6.77 16.21
C ALA A 28 -5.02 -5.28 16.23
N LYS A 29 -4.26 -4.43 16.92
CA LYS A 29 -4.47 -2.96 16.94
C LYS A 29 -4.37 -2.37 15.53
N ALA A 30 -3.36 -2.75 14.74
CA ALA A 30 -3.20 -2.26 13.38
C ALA A 30 -4.38 -2.63 12.47
N ILE A 31 -4.83 -3.90 12.53
CA ILE A 31 -6.02 -4.35 11.78
C ILE A 31 -7.26 -3.54 12.18
N ASN A 32 -7.47 -3.35 13.49
CA ASN A 32 -8.60 -2.56 13.98
C ASN A 32 -8.53 -1.10 13.51
N MET A 33 -7.35 -0.49 13.54
CA MET A 33 -7.14 0.86 13.01
C MET A 33 -7.53 0.97 11.54
N PHE A 34 -7.17 -0.02 10.70
CA PHE A 34 -7.61 -0.04 9.31
C PHE A 34 -9.12 -0.09 9.18
N TYR A 35 -9.78 -1.00 9.91
CA TYR A 35 -11.25 -1.10 9.86
C TYR A 35 -11.96 0.16 10.32
N CYS A 36 -11.41 0.89 11.30
CA CYS A 36 -11.98 2.16 11.77
C CYS A 36 -11.72 3.33 10.82
N ALA A 37 -10.59 3.34 10.10
CA ALA A 37 -10.18 4.47 9.27
C ALA A 37 -10.84 4.48 7.88
N VAL A 38 -11.18 3.31 7.34
CA VAL A 38 -11.65 3.18 5.96
C VAL A 38 -13.18 3.33 5.84
N ASN A 39 -13.63 3.79 4.68
CA ASN A 39 -15.05 3.81 4.34
C ASN A 39 -15.58 2.38 4.05
N PRO A 40 -16.92 2.19 3.93
CA PRO A 40 -17.50 0.87 3.69
C PRO A 40 -17.04 0.18 2.39
N ASP A 41 -16.71 0.92 1.34
CA ASP A 41 -16.26 0.35 0.08
C ASP A 41 -14.83 -0.17 0.16
N ASP A 42 -13.96 0.57 0.85
CA ASP A 42 -12.59 0.17 1.13
C ASP A 42 -12.51 -0.96 2.14
N TYR A 43 -13.40 -0.96 3.14
CA TYR A 43 -13.57 -2.08 4.05
C TYR A 43 -13.80 -3.38 3.27
N ARG A 44 -14.72 -3.38 2.30
CA ARG A 44 -14.98 -4.57 1.46
C ARG A 44 -13.73 -5.04 0.73
N LYS A 45 -12.90 -4.12 0.23
CA LYS A 45 -11.65 -4.48 -0.47
C LYS A 45 -10.67 -5.20 0.46
N ILE A 46 -10.52 -4.76 1.71
CA ILE A 46 -9.51 -5.27 2.65
C ILE A 46 -10.02 -6.34 3.62
N SER A 47 -11.34 -6.55 3.71
CA SER A 47 -11.97 -7.48 4.68
C SER A 47 -11.54 -8.94 4.55
N CYS A 48 -11.06 -9.38 3.38
CA CYS A 48 -10.55 -10.73 3.17
C CYS A 48 -9.05 -10.88 3.41
N CYS A 49 -8.34 -9.80 3.77
CA CYS A 49 -6.92 -9.86 4.08
C CYS A 49 -6.71 -10.46 5.48
N SER A 50 -5.66 -11.27 5.63
CA SER A 50 -5.35 -11.97 6.89
C SER A 50 -4.41 -11.16 7.78
N THR A 51 -3.65 -10.23 7.21
CA THR A 51 -2.69 -9.42 7.95
C THR A 51 -2.86 -7.92 7.69
N ALA A 52 -2.47 -7.10 8.67
CA ALA A 52 -2.42 -5.64 8.51
C ALA A 52 -1.56 -5.21 7.31
N LYS A 53 -0.48 -5.96 7.01
CA LYS A 53 0.38 -5.70 5.84
C LYS A 53 -0.37 -5.91 4.53
N GLU A 54 -1.09 -7.02 4.39
CA GLU A 54 -1.92 -7.29 3.21
C GLU A 54 -3.04 -6.25 3.04
N MET A 55 -3.61 -5.77 4.14
CA MET A 55 -4.60 -4.69 4.10
C MET A 55 -3.98 -3.39 3.55
N TRP A 56 -2.81 -3.00 4.07
CA TRP A 56 -2.07 -1.82 3.60
C TRP A 56 -1.70 -1.93 2.13
N ASP A 57 -1.04 -3.02 1.74
CA ASP A 57 -0.55 -3.24 0.38
C ASP A 57 -1.69 -3.22 -0.63
N LYS A 58 -2.85 -3.74 -0.25
CA LYS A 58 -4.05 -3.71 -1.10
C LYS A 58 -4.60 -2.30 -1.26
N LEU A 59 -4.59 -1.48 -0.22
CA LEU A 59 -5.00 -0.07 -0.30
C LEU A 59 -4.02 0.72 -1.17
N GLU A 60 -2.72 0.55 -0.94
CA GLU A 60 -1.65 1.17 -1.74
C GLU A 60 -1.82 0.86 -3.23
N VAL A 61 -1.94 -0.42 -3.61
CA VAL A 61 -2.16 -0.81 -5.00
C VAL A 61 -3.48 -0.28 -5.56
N THR A 62 -4.54 -0.19 -4.75
CA THR A 62 -5.85 0.33 -5.20
C THR A 62 -5.78 1.81 -5.55
N TYR A 63 -5.00 2.60 -4.82
CA TYR A 63 -5.02 4.06 -4.90
C TYR A 63 -3.83 4.66 -5.63
N GLU A 64 -2.64 4.11 -5.43
CA GLU A 64 -1.41 4.56 -6.07
C GLU A 64 -1.10 3.76 -7.34
N GLY A 65 -1.70 2.59 -7.49
CA GLY A 65 -1.37 1.62 -8.52
C GLY A 65 -0.18 0.75 -8.13
N THR A 66 0.22 -0.16 -9.02
CA THR A 66 1.47 -0.89 -8.83
C THR A 66 2.66 0.00 -9.20
N ASP A 67 3.87 -0.40 -8.79
CA ASP A 67 5.09 0.30 -9.18
C ASP A 67 5.19 0.49 -10.70
N GLN A 68 4.82 -0.53 -11.48
CA GLN A 68 4.84 -0.44 -12.95
C GLN A 68 3.83 0.58 -13.48
N VAL A 69 2.63 0.68 -12.88
CA VAL A 69 1.63 1.68 -13.27
C VAL A 69 2.12 3.08 -12.92
N ARG A 70 2.76 3.24 -11.75
CA ARG A 70 3.33 4.51 -11.30
C ARG A 70 4.48 4.95 -12.20
N GLU A 71 5.40 4.05 -12.55
CA GLU A 71 6.49 4.31 -13.50
C GLU A 71 5.94 4.68 -14.88
N ALA A 72 4.99 3.91 -15.42
CA ALA A 72 4.38 4.23 -16.71
C ALA A 72 3.69 5.60 -16.72
N LYS A 73 3.08 6.01 -15.60
CA LYS A 73 2.48 7.35 -15.46
C LYS A 73 3.54 8.45 -15.45
N ILE A 74 4.68 8.22 -14.80
CA ILE A 74 5.81 9.15 -14.80
C ILE A 74 6.37 9.30 -16.22
N ASP A 75 6.60 8.19 -16.91
CA ASP A 75 7.13 8.19 -18.28
C ASP A 75 6.18 8.92 -19.24
N PHE A 76 4.87 8.63 -19.15
CA PHE A 76 3.86 9.30 -19.95
C PHE A 76 3.84 10.81 -19.71
N LEU A 77 3.83 11.26 -18.45
CA LEU A 77 3.83 12.69 -18.12
C LEU A 77 5.13 13.38 -18.55
N SER A 78 6.27 12.68 -18.45
CA SER A 78 7.56 13.20 -18.90
C SER A 78 7.56 13.38 -20.42
N GLN A 79 7.04 12.41 -21.16
CA GLN A 79 6.91 12.49 -22.60
C GLN A 79 5.97 13.63 -23.03
N GLU A 80 4.80 13.76 -22.40
CA GLU A 80 3.86 14.86 -22.68
C GLU A 80 4.52 16.22 -22.44
N TYR A 81 5.30 16.36 -21.37
CA TYR A 81 6.05 17.56 -21.08
C TYR A 81 7.15 17.85 -22.11
N GLU A 82 7.91 16.85 -22.55
CA GLU A 82 8.94 17.00 -23.58
C GLU A 82 8.37 17.36 -24.95
N MET A 83 7.17 16.83 -25.26
CA MET A 83 6.45 17.14 -26.49
C MET A 83 5.68 18.46 -26.42
N PHE A 84 5.54 19.04 -25.22
CA PHE A 84 4.79 20.27 -25.01
C PHE A 84 5.48 21.43 -25.72
N ARG A 85 4.79 21.95 -26.74
CA ARG A 85 5.25 23.09 -27.54
C ARG A 85 4.06 23.93 -27.97
N MET A 86 4.30 25.24 -28.09
CA MET A 86 3.33 26.18 -28.64
C MET A 86 2.99 25.79 -30.09
N LYS A 87 1.70 25.77 -30.42
CA LYS A 87 1.22 25.53 -31.78
C LYS A 87 1.45 26.77 -32.66
N GLU A 88 1.43 26.57 -33.98
CA GLU A 88 1.79 27.60 -34.97
C GLU A 88 0.93 28.88 -34.91
N HIS A 89 -0.25 28.81 -34.28
CA HIS A 89 -1.20 29.92 -34.16
C HIS A 89 -1.69 30.15 -32.72
N GLU A 90 -1.01 29.55 -31.73
CA GLU A 90 -1.30 29.72 -30.30
C GLU A 90 -0.50 30.91 -29.77
N LYS A 91 -1.15 31.80 -29.01
CA LYS A 91 -0.44 32.87 -28.31
C LYS A 91 0.11 32.35 -26.99
N ILE A 92 1.12 33.05 -26.46
CA ILE A 92 1.69 32.74 -25.14
C ILE A 92 0.60 32.77 -24.05
N ASP A 93 -0.32 33.73 -24.11
CA ASP A 93 -1.43 33.81 -23.14
C ASP A 93 -2.35 32.58 -23.20
N ASP A 94 -2.56 32.01 -24.39
CA ASP A 94 -3.41 30.84 -24.60
C ASP A 94 -2.80 29.54 -24.04
N MET A 95 -1.50 29.55 -23.68
CA MET A 95 -0.80 28.37 -23.14
C MET A 95 -0.98 28.19 -21.62
N PHE A 96 -1.44 29.22 -20.91
CA PHE A 96 -1.56 29.22 -19.45
C PHE A 96 -3.01 29.01 -18.96
N ASP A 97 -3.97 28.98 -19.89
CA ASP A 97 -5.40 28.69 -19.65
C ASP A 97 -5.71 27.18 -19.75
#